data_AF-A0A3M1HR24-F1
#
_entry.id   AF-A0A3M1HR24-F1
#
_cell.length_a   1.000
_cell.length_b   1.000
_cell.length_c   1.000
_cell.angle_alpha   90.00
_cell.angle_beta   90.00
_cell.angle_gamma   90.00
#
_symmetry.space_group_name_H-M   'P 1'
#
loop_
_entity.id
_entity.type
_entity.pdbx_description
1 polymer ?
#
loop_
_entity_poly.entity_id
_entity_poly.type
_entity_poly.pdbx_seq_one_letter_code
_entity_poly.pdbx_strand_id
1 'polypeptide(L)'
;MTLAQKLKALRGKMSLRRLADELGVHYSYLSRLESGDLTSASEEFLDRLAAYFELPEEEQRALYLAAGKVPPEVLFLVQRDPERALAALRAAFADDLAAHVQEIARRLVAIGFSEAAADAYVCILRAGHLHEKELRDVPYEALQELILRRLVFYERQNSGRVYFVLDPATAFRTLWDEVLWQAAVSEEDLLKLPREEAAHLLAVRNTCRELAQMAGALYSFRRPLAAGQIRIAQDAEELALMLAETIARAEKEVVALSRSPRLPQVAPIWETLTDRMAAGVSYRRICDLDEIVEHGLHIKRRDMEEAGVQLRVLEAEVISRKFYLIDDRYGVIFWPGKAGNGFALAGQVVENAWLARKYRREFEVAWEEAIPGELVVDVLAEAAADLLEEAGRVLGPQGRAWLQKIVDWGIFARFPDMPEEERRRVEEAALTAGLVKRQADALIPRYGLTMADIRRRHVAQRVLVMALG
;
A
#
# COMPACT_ATOMS: atom_id res chain seq x y z
N MET A 1 12.30 22.87 18.06
CA MET A 1 13.71 22.66 17.68
C MET A 1 13.95 21.15 17.62
N THR A 2 14.49 20.63 16.53
CA THR A 2 14.75 19.18 16.37
C THR A 2 16.01 18.75 17.13
N LEU A 3 16.21 17.44 17.35
CA LEU A 3 17.46 16.92 17.93
C LEU A 3 18.69 17.35 17.13
N ALA A 4 18.62 17.31 15.79
CA ALA A 4 19.67 17.76 14.89
C ALA A 4 20.07 19.23 15.15
N GLN A 5 19.07 20.11 15.25
CA GLN A 5 19.29 21.53 15.52
C GLN A 5 19.87 21.75 16.92
N LYS A 6 19.39 21.01 17.93
CA LYS A 6 19.89 21.12 19.31
C LYS A 6 21.33 20.62 19.42
N LEU A 7 21.65 19.48 18.81
CA LEU A 7 23.01 18.94 18.77
C LEU A 7 23.98 19.90 18.09
N LYS A 8 23.58 20.49 16.96
CA LYS A 8 24.38 21.49 16.24
C LYS A 8 24.62 22.74 17.08
N ALA A 9 23.62 23.21 17.83
CA ALA A 9 23.74 24.34 18.73
C ALA A 9 24.70 24.04 19.90
N LEU A 10 24.55 22.90 20.56
CA LEU A 10 25.40 22.45 21.67
C LEU A 10 26.85 22.25 21.23
N ARG A 11 27.06 21.61 20.08
CA ARG A 11 28.40 21.36 19.52
C ARG A 11 29.14 22.66 19.20
N GLY A 12 28.42 23.69 18.75
CA GLY A 12 29.00 24.96 18.30
C GLY A 12 30.08 24.75 17.24
N LYS A 13 31.34 25.12 17.55
CA LYS A 13 32.49 25.02 16.64
C LYS A 13 33.27 23.70 16.76
N MET A 14 32.90 22.80 17.67
CA MET A 14 33.59 21.53 17.87
C MET A 14 33.41 20.61 16.66
N SER A 15 34.44 19.86 16.27
CA SER A 15 34.29 18.89 15.18
C SER A 15 33.43 17.71 15.63
N LEU A 16 32.62 17.17 14.72
CA LEU A 16 31.79 15.99 14.99
C LEU A 16 32.62 14.77 15.39
N ARG A 17 33.84 14.60 14.82
CA ARG A 17 34.76 13.52 15.20
C ARG A 17 35.19 13.63 16.65
N ARG A 18 35.65 14.81 17.07
CA ARG A 18 36.04 15.04 18.46
C ARG A 18 34.88 14.79 19.41
N LEU A 19 33.69 15.31 19.09
CA LEU A 19 32.51 15.07 19.93
C LEU A 19 32.13 13.58 19.99
N ALA A 20 32.26 12.85 18.89
CA ALA A 20 32.00 11.41 18.85
C ALA A 20 32.95 10.63 19.77
N ASP A 21 34.25 10.96 19.71
CA ASP A 21 35.29 10.34 20.53
C ASP A 21 35.03 10.60 22.04
N GLU A 22 34.72 11.84 22.41
CA GLU A 22 34.45 12.23 23.81
C GLU A 22 33.17 11.58 24.36
N LEU A 23 32.14 11.41 23.53
CA LEU A 23 30.87 10.76 23.91
C LEU A 23 30.91 9.23 23.81
N GLY A 24 32.02 8.65 23.34
CA GLY A 24 32.17 7.21 23.15
C GLY A 24 31.22 6.62 22.12
N VAL A 25 30.92 7.35 21.03
CA VAL A 25 30.06 6.89 19.94
C VAL A 25 30.78 6.96 18.60
N HIS A 26 30.31 6.19 17.61
CA HIS A 26 30.90 6.24 16.28
C HIS A 26 30.53 7.54 15.56
N TYR A 27 31.48 8.16 14.83
CA TYR A 27 31.26 9.39 14.07
C TYR A 27 30.01 9.35 13.16
N SER A 28 29.80 8.23 12.46
CA SER A 28 28.65 8.08 11.56
C SER A 28 27.30 8.18 12.28
N TYR A 29 27.24 7.79 13.55
CA TYR A 29 26.03 7.91 14.36
C TYR A 29 25.67 9.38 14.59
N LEU A 30 26.62 10.19 15.08
CA LEU A 30 26.41 11.63 15.26
C LEU A 30 26.15 12.35 13.93
N SER A 31 26.83 11.96 12.87
CA SER A 31 26.61 12.53 11.54
C SER A 31 25.17 12.32 11.07
N ARG A 32 24.60 11.12 11.29
CA ARG A 32 23.20 10.81 10.94
C ARG A 32 22.19 11.53 11.84
N LEU A 33 22.53 11.75 13.11
CA LEU A 33 21.70 12.55 14.01
C LEU A 33 21.70 14.03 13.60
N GLU A 34 22.86 14.61 13.23
CA GLU A 34 22.96 16.01 12.83
C GLU A 34 22.38 16.27 11.41
N SER A 35 22.41 15.28 10.51
CA SER A 35 21.75 15.36 9.20
C SER A 35 20.23 15.18 9.25
N GLY A 36 19.72 14.53 10.31
CA GLY A 36 18.31 14.17 10.44
C GLY A 36 17.95 12.79 9.87
N ASP A 37 18.92 12.04 9.33
CA ASP A 37 18.73 10.66 8.83
C ASP A 37 18.40 9.68 9.96
N LEU A 38 18.72 10.05 11.20
CA LEU A 38 18.30 9.35 12.41
C LEU A 38 17.58 10.37 13.31
N THR A 39 16.30 10.15 13.54
CA THR A 39 15.45 11.11 14.27
C THR A 39 15.35 10.86 15.77
N SER A 40 15.87 9.72 16.26
CA SER A 40 15.86 9.37 17.68
C SER A 40 17.21 8.79 18.14
N ALA A 41 17.60 9.11 19.38
CA ALA A 41 18.83 8.62 20.00
C ALA A 41 18.52 7.82 21.28
N SER A 42 19.41 6.92 21.73
CA SER A 42 19.18 6.14 22.97
C SER A 42 19.17 7.05 24.22
N GLU A 43 18.46 6.65 25.27
CA GLU A 43 18.39 7.46 26.52
C GLU A 43 19.78 7.60 27.15
N GLU A 44 20.54 6.51 27.20
CA GLU A 44 21.93 6.49 27.65
C GLU A 44 22.81 7.49 26.89
N PHE A 45 22.60 7.64 25.57
CA PHE A 45 23.32 8.64 24.78
C PHE A 45 22.90 10.07 25.17
N LEU A 46 21.61 10.31 25.37
CA LEU A 46 21.11 11.63 25.77
C LEU A 46 21.63 12.02 27.17
N ASP A 47 21.72 11.07 28.09
CA ASP A 47 22.31 11.27 29.42
C ASP A 47 23.81 11.61 29.32
N ARG A 48 24.58 10.86 28.52
CA ARG A 48 25.99 11.18 28.27
C ARG A 48 26.16 12.57 27.66
N LEU A 49 25.31 12.92 26.70
CA LEU A 49 25.34 14.21 26.02
C LEU A 49 25.02 15.35 26.99
N ALA A 50 23.99 15.18 27.83
CA ALA A 50 23.62 16.16 28.85
C ALA A 50 24.72 16.35 29.90
N ALA A 51 25.33 15.26 30.35
CA ALA A 51 26.45 15.29 31.30
C ALA A 51 27.69 15.96 30.70
N TYR A 52 28.06 15.62 29.46
CA TYR A 52 29.23 16.18 28.78
C TYR A 52 29.13 17.70 28.59
N PHE A 53 27.93 18.21 28.28
CA PHE A 53 27.70 19.65 28.12
C PHE A 53 27.25 20.35 29.41
N GLU A 54 27.23 19.64 30.55
CA GLU A 54 26.77 20.15 31.85
C GLU A 54 25.41 20.88 31.76
N LEU A 55 24.45 20.29 31.05
CA LEU A 55 23.17 20.95 30.76
C LEU A 55 22.34 21.14 32.04
N PRO A 56 21.72 22.31 32.23
CA PRO A 56 20.73 22.48 33.29
C PRO A 56 19.50 21.59 33.01
N GLU A 57 18.74 21.28 34.07
CA GLU A 57 17.61 20.34 34.02
C GLU A 57 16.58 20.68 32.94
N GLU A 58 16.25 21.97 32.76
CA GLU A 58 15.34 22.42 31.70
C GLU A 58 15.87 22.12 30.29
N GLU A 59 17.19 22.25 30.10
CA GLU A 59 17.81 21.95 28.81
C GLU A 59 17.93 20.45 28.55
N GLN A 60 18.15 19.65 29.59
CA GLN A 60 18.10 18.19 29.52
C GLN A 60 16.70 17.72 29.11
N ARG A 61 15.64 18.27 29.72
CA ARG A 61 14.25 17.99 29.28
C ARG A 61 14.03 18.35 27.82
N ALA A 62 14.45 19.53 27.41
CA ALA A 62 14.34 19.97 26.03
C ALA A 62 15.14 19.08 25.06
N LEU A 63 16.27 18.49 25.50
CA LEU A 63 17.05 17.54 24.73
C LEU A 63 16.29 16.21 24.54
N TYR A 64 15.70 15.66 25.60
CA TYR A 64 14.85 14.47 25.52
C TYR A 64 13.66 14.66 24.58
N LEU A 65 12.94 15.78 24.74
CA LEU A 65 11.79 16.10 23.90
C LEU A 65 12.20 16.31 22.43
N ALA A 66 13.35 16.93 22.16
CA ALA A 66 13.88 17.10 20.81
C ALA A 66 14.22 15.75 20.14
N ALA A 67 14.55 14.72 20.92
CA ALA A 67 14.78 13.35 20.48
C ALA A 67 13.51 12.49 20.36
N GLY A 68 12.32 13.09 20.61
CA GLY A 68 11.05 12.38 20.63
C GLY A 68 10.87 11.48 21.84
N LYS A 69 11.54 11.76 22.96
CA LYS A 69 11.48 10.97 24.19
C LYS A 69 10.84 11.73 25.34
N VAL A 70 10.15 11.00 26.19
CA VAL A 70 9.60 11.53 27.44
C VAL A 70 10.74 11.58 28.47
N PRO A 71 11.03 12.73 29.10
CA PRO A 71 12.05 12.80 30.15
C PRO A 71 11.77 11.77 31.28
N PRO A 72 12.79 11.10 31.84
CA PRO A 72 12.60 10.01 32.81
C PRO A 72 11.80 10.42 34.05
N GLU A 73 11.96 11.66 34.52
CA GLU A 73 11.22 12.21 35.65
C GLU A 73 9.73 12.41 35.32
N VAL A 74 9.39 12.77 34.08
CA VAL A 74 8.00 12.85 33.63
C VAL A 74 7.41 11.45 33.56
N LEU A 75 8.17 10.48 33.04
CA LEU A 75 7.75 9.08 33.01
C LEU A 75 7.51 8.54 34.42
N PHE A 76 8.38 8.86 35.37
CA PHE A 76 8.20 8.52 36.79
C PHE A 76 6.93 9.14 37.38
N LEU A 77 6.65 10.41 37.08
CA LEU A 77 5.41 11.08 37.52
C LEU A 77 4.16 10.39 36.94
N VAL A 78 4.19 10.03 35.66
CA VAL A 78 3.12 9.29 34.98
C VAL A 78 2.95 7.89 35.58
N GLN A 79 4.03 7.18 35.88
CA GLN A 79 3.97 5.84 36.48
C GLN A 79 3.46 5.88 37.93
N ARG A 80 3.80 6.92 38.68
CA ARG A 80 3.39 7.08 40.09
C ARG A 80 1.90 7.36 40.25
N ASP A 81 1.33 8.19 39.37
CA ASP A 81 -0.08 8.56 39.38
C ASP A 81 -0.61 8.77 37.94
N PRO A 82 -0.89 7.67 37.21
CA PRO A 82 -1.23 7.73 35.80
C PRO A 82 -2.53 8.49 35.54
N GLU A 83 -3.53 8.35 36.41
CA GLU A 83 -4.81 9.03 36.27
C GLU A 83 -4.67 10.53 36.39
N ARG A 84 -3.92 11.03 37.38
CA ARG A 84 -3.69 12.46 37.55
C ARG A 84 -2.85 13.05 36.42
N ALA A 85 -1.82 12.32 35.98
CA ALA A 85 -0.99 12.77 34.86
C ALA A 85 -1.81 12.85 33.56
N LEU A 86 -2.64 11.85 33.28
CA LEU A 86 -3.56 11.86 32.15
C LEU A 86 -4.59 12.99 32.24
N ALA A 87 -5.16 13.24 33.43
CA ALA A 87 -6.09 14.35 33.63
C ALA A 87 -5.42 15.71 33.37
N ALA A 88 -4.18 15.90 33.85
CA ALA A 88 -3.42 17.14 33.61
C ALA A 88 -3.08 17.33 32.14
N LEU A 89 -2.63 16.27 31.43
CA LEU A 89 -2.37 16.32 29.99
C LEU A 89 -3.65 16.63 29.21
N ARG A 90 -4.77 15.97 29.52
CA ARG A 90 -6.05 16.25 28.88
C ARG A 90 -6.49 17.69 29.09
N ALA A 91 -6.34 18.23 30.30
CA ALA A 91 -6.70 19.62 30.59
C ALA A 91 -5.79 20.62 29.85
N ALA A 92 -4.48 20.34 29.78
CA ALA A 92 -3.51 21.23 29.15
C ALA A 92 -3.67 21.29 27.62
N PHE A 93 -4.14 20.22 26.98
CA PHE A 93 -4.22 20.11 25.51
C PHE A 93 -5.65 19.92 24.98
N ALA A 94 -6.69 20.11 25.81
CA ALA A 94 -8.08 19.92 25.40
C ALA A 94 -8.46 20.80 24.21
N ASP A 95 -8.12 22.09 24.29
CA ASP A 95 -8.47 23.08 23.28
C ASP A 95 -7.70 22.85 21.98
N ASP A 96 -6.40 22.54 22.07
CA ASP A 96 -5.56 22.23 20.90
C ASP A 96 -6.05 20.97 20.19
N LEU A 97 -6.39 19.92 20.95
CA LEU A 97 -6.94 18.69 20.38
C LEU A 97 -8.31 18.93 19.72
N ALA A 98 -9.17 19.73 20.36
CA ALA A 98 -10.47 20.09 19.80
C ALA A 98 -10.33 20.89 18.49
N ALA A 99 -9.42 21.87 18.45
CA ALA A 99 -9.13 22.64 17.26
C ALA A 99 -8.55 21.76 16.13
N HIS A 100 -7.64 20.84 16.46
CA HIS A 100 -7.06 19.90 15.49
C HIS A 100 -8.13 18.96 14.90
N VAL A 101 -9.03 18.46 15.74
CA VAL A 101 -10.18 17.62 15.34
C VAL A 101 -11.13 18.39 14.41
N GLN A 102 -11.49 19.62 14.77
CA GLN A 102 -12.34 20.47 13.93
C GLN A 102 -11.69 20.78 12.59
N GLU A 103 -10.38 20.99 12.56
CA GLU A 103 -9.64 21.27 11.34
C GLU A 103 -9.61 20.06 10.39
N ILE A 104 -9.45 18.83 10.93
CA ILE A 104 -9.58 17.60 10.12
C ILE A 104 -10.99 17.52 9.51
N ALA A 105 -12.03 17.73 10.31
CA ALA A 105 -13.41 17.67 9.83
C ALA A 105 -13.68 18.72 8.74
N ARG A 106 -13.27 19.97 8.96
CA ARG A 106 -13.41 21.07 8.00
C ARG A 106 -12.73 20.75 6.66
N ARG A 107 -11.57 20.10 6.70
CA ARG A 107 -10.81 19.72 5.49
C ARG A 107 -11.43 18.56 4.73
N LEU A 108 -12.03 17.60 5.43
CA LEU A 108 -12.84 16.55 4.79
C LEU A 108 -14.01 17.18 4.03
N VAL A 109 -14.72 18.12 4.66
CA VAL A 109 -15.82 18.85 3.99
C VAL A 109 -15.30 19.61 2.76
N ALA A 110 -14.12 20.23 2.85
CA ALA A 110 -13.52 20.96 1.73
C ALA A 110 -13.19 20.09 0.50
N ILE A 111 -13.01 18.78 0.67
CA ILE A 111 -12.81 17.82 -0.43
C ILE A 111 -14.08 17.01 -0.77
N GLY A 112 -15.24 17.47 -0.28
CA GLY A 112 -16.54 17.00 -0.73
C GLY A 112 -17.24 15.99 0.19
N PHE A 113 -16.76 15.77 1.41
CA PHE A 113 -17.49 14.95 2.38
C PHE A 113 -18.64 15.70 3.04
N SER A 114 -19.71 15.00 3.42
CA SER A 114 -20.73 15.59 4.29
C SER A 114 -20.19 15.91 5.70
N GLU A 115 -20.77 16.92 6.37
CA GLU A 115 -20.39 17.27 7.76
C GLU A 115 -20.53 16.05 8.69
N ALA A 116 -21.62 15.29 8.55
CA ALA A 116 -21.84 14.08 9.33
C ALA A 116 -20.77 12.99 9.07
N ALA A 117 -20.31 12.83 7.83
CA ALA A 117 -19.22 11.90 7.51
C ALA A 117 -17.89 12.39 8.10
N ALA A 118 -17.60 13.69 8.00
CA ALA A 118 -16.40 14.28 8.59
C ALA A 118 -16.35 14.06 10.11
N ASP A 119 -17.47 14.32 10.81
CA ASP A 119 -17.58 14.10 12.26
C ASP A 119 -17.46 12.61 12.64
N ALA A 120 -18.12 11.73 11.88
CA ALA A 120 -18.04 10.29 12.08
C ALA A 120 -16.60 9.77 11.90
N TYR A 121 -15.89 10.23 10.87
CA TYR A 121 -14.49 9.86 10.63
C TYR A 121 -13.61 10.24 11.82
N VAL A 122 -13.70 11.48 12.31
CA VAL A 122 -12.85 11.91 13.43
C VAL A 122 -13.24 11.21 14.73
N CYS A 123 -14.52 10.90 14.93
CA CYS A 123 -14.98 10.11 16.07
C CYS A 123 -14.33 8.72 16.08
N ILE A 124 -14.39 8.00 14.95
CA ILE A 124 -13.79 6.65 14.82
C ILE A 124 -12.26 6.72 14.91
N LEU A 125 -11.63 7.69 14.25
CA LEU A 125 -10.18 7.90 14.27
C LEU A 125 -9.64 8.04 15.71
N ARG A 126 -10.32 8.83 16.55
CA ARG A 126 -9.92 9.07 17.94
C ARG A 126 -10.15 7.86 18.84
N ALA A 127 -11.25 7.15 18.63
CA ALA A 127 -11.55 5.93 19.37
C ALA A 127 -10.67 4.75 18.94
N GLY A 128 -10.06 4.85 17.75
CA GLY A 128 -9.38 3.76 17.06
C GLY A 128 -10.37 2.78 16.42
N HIS A 129 -11.40 2.38 17.17
CA HIS A 129 -12.53 1.60 16.68
C HIS A 129 -13.79 1.89 17.49
N LEU A 130 -14.95 1.68 16.88
CA LEU A 130 -16.26 1.80 17.51
C LEU A 130 -17.17 0.66 17.09
N HIS A 131 -17.91 0.09 18.03
CA HIS A 131 -19.00 -0.82 17.71
C HIS A 131 -20.16 -0.05 17.07
N GLU A 132 -20.95 -0.73 16.23
CA GLU A 132 -22.17 -0.18 15.61
C GLU A 132 -23.12 0.47 16.63
N LYS A 133 -23.22 -0.12 17.82
CA LYS A 133 -24.02 0.39 18.94
C LYS A 133 -23.49 1.69 19.56
N GLU A 134 -22.27 2.11 19.25
CA GLU A 134 -21.65 3.37 19.69
C GLU A 134 -21.81 4.46 18.62
N LEU A 135 -22.22 4.08 17.40
CA LEU A 135 -22.45 4.95 16.25
C LEU A 135 -23.94 5.17 15.97
N ARG A 136 -24.83 4.96 16.96
CA ARG A 136 -26.29 5.01 16.74
C ARG A 136 -26.80 6.38 16.31
N ASP A 137 -26.10 7.44 16.73
CA ASP A 137 -26.44 8.82 16.41
C ASP A 137 -25.80 9.29 15.10
N VAL A 138 -24.95 8.47 14.49
CA VAL A 138 -24.33 8.76 13.19
C VAL A 138 -25.25 8.29 12.06
N PRO A 139 -25.63 9.16 11.11
CA PRO A 139 -26.43 8.77 9.96
C PRO A 139 -25.77 7.63 9.17
N TYR A 140 -26.57 6.66 8.71
CA TYR A 140 -26.05 5.51 7.96
C TYR A 140 -25.38 5.95 6.66
N GLU A 141 -25.92 6.96 5.99
CA GLU A 141 -25.40 7.55 4.75
C GLU A 141 -24.00 8.12 4.93
N ALA A 142 -23.73 8.74 6.09
CA ALA A 142 -22.41 9.28 6.43
C ALA A 142 -21.37 8.15 6.57
N LEU A 143 -21.73 7.05 7.23
CA LEU A 143 -20.85 5.87 7.30
C LEU A 143 -20.65 5.23 5.93
N GLN A 144 -21.71 5.14 5.11
CA GLN A 144 -21.60 4.62 3.74
C GLN A 144 -20.67 5.47 2.88
N GLU A 145 -20.76 6.80 2.98
CA GLU A 145 -19.88 7.72 2.28
C GLU A 145 -18.40 7.45 2.60
N LEU A 146 -18.07 7.30 3.90
CA LEU A 146 -16.70 6.98 4.34
C LEU A 146 -16.23 5.60 3.87
N ILE A 147 -17.12 4.60 3.86
CA ILE A 147 -16.81 3.24 3.40
C ILE A 147 -16.57 3.21 1.90
N LEU A 148 -17.44 3.86 1.12
CA LEU A 148 -17.33 3.95 -0.33
C LEU A 148 -16.05 4.67 -0.76
N ARG A 149 -15.63 5.69 0.01
CA ARG A 149 -14.39 6.46 -0.17
C ARG A 149 -13.19 5.87 0.56
N ARG A 150 -13.31 4.65 1.12
CA ARG A 150 -12.20 3.87 1.70
C ARG A 150 -11.49 4.53 2.88
N LEU A 151 -12.18 5.41 3.62
CA LEU A 151 -11.64 6.04 4.84
C LEU A 151 -12.00 5.24 6.10
N VAL A 152 -13.16 4.57 6.11
CA VAL A 152 -13.65 3.74 7.22
C VAL A 152 -13.96 2.34 6.70
N PHE A 153 -13.66 1.34 7.50
CA PHE A 153 -13.99 -0.04 7.25
C PHE A 153 -14.76 -0.63 8.42
N TYR A 154 -15.34 -1.80 8.21
CA TYR A 154 -15.95 -2.55 9.29
C TYR A 154 -15.61 -4.03 9.23
N GLU A 155 -15.58 -4.65 10.39
CA GLU A 155 -15.51 -6.10 10.54
C GLU A 155 -16.79 -6.61 11.18
N ARG A 156 -17.23 -7.79 10.75
CA ARG A 156 -18.31 -8.51 11.44
C ARG A 156 -17.77 -9.30 12.62
N GLN A 157 -18.33 -9.03 13.80
CA GLN A 157 -18.10 -9.80 15.02
C GLN A 157 -19.41 -10.38 15.54
N ASN A 158 -19.32 -11.34 16.47
CA ASN A 158 -20.50 -11.94 17.11
C ASN A 158 -21.43 -10.89 17.75
N SER A 159 -20.88 -9.77 18.20
CA SER A 159 -21.61 -8.66 18.83
C SER A 159 -22.04 -7.54 17.88
N GLY A 160 -21.93 -7.74 16.56
CA GLY A 160 -22.26 -6.73 15.54
C GLY A 160 -21.04 -6.24 14.77
N ARG A 161 -21.18 -5.10 14.07
CA ARG A 161 -20.08 -4.51 13.30
C ARG A 161 -19.16 -3.69 14.19
N VAL A 162 -17.86 -3.74 13.89
CA VAL A 162 -16.85 -2.85 14.47
C VAL A 162 -16.24 -2.04 13.36
N TYR A 163 -16.38 -0.71 13.46
CA TYR A 163 -15.89 0.26 12.50
C TYR A 163 -14.53 0.79 12.95
N PHE A 164 -13.61 1.00 12.01
CA PHE A 164 -12.28 1.53 12.26
C PHE A 164 -11.78 2.29 11.02
N VAL A 165 -10.81 3.17 11.21
CA VAL A 165 -10.17 3.89 10.11
C VAL A 165 -8.94 3.13 9.61
N LEU A 166 -8.69 3.17 8.31
CA LEU A 166 -7.42 2.72 7.73
C LEU A 166 -6.31 3.69 8.14
N ASP A 167 -5.06 3.22 8.08
CA ASP A 167 -3.90 4.10 8.25
C ASP A 167 -4.07 5.38 7.39
N PRO A 168 -4.08 6.58 7.99
CA PRO A 168 -4.43 7.79 7.25
C PRO A 168 -3.53 8.09 6.06
N ALA A 169 -2.24 7.73 6.11
CA ALA A 169 -1.36 7.92 4.97
C ALA A 169 -1.81 7.07 3.78
N THR A 170 -2.11 5.79 4.00
CA THR A 170 -2.65 4.91 2.97
C THR A 170 -4.04 5.34 2.52
N ALA A 171 -4.93 5.69 3.45
CA ALA A 171 -6.31 6.04 3.14
C ALA A 171 -6.42 7.28 2.25
N PHE A 172 -5.71 8.36 2.60
CA PHE A 172 -5.79 9.61 1.83
C PHE A 172 -4.99 9.58 0.52
N ARG A 173 -3.95 8.75 0.40
CA ARG A 173 -3.34 8.46 -0.90
C ARG A 173 -4.29 7.69 -1.81
N THR A 174 -4.91 6.63 -1.28
CA THR A 174 -5.92 5.86 -2.04
C THR A 174 -7.05 6.76 -2.53
N LEU A 175 -7.54 7.65 -1.66
CA LEU A 175 -8.57 8.63 -2.04
C LEU A 175 -8.09 9.55 -3.17
N TRP A 176 -6.84 10.01 -3.13
CA TRP A 176 -6.26 10.82 -4.20
C TRP A 176 -6.15 10.05 -5.52
N ASP A 177 -5.72 8.80 -5.47
CA ASP A 177 -5.64 7.95 -6.66
C ASP A 177 -7.03 7.70 -7.26
N GLU A 178 -8.05 7.51 -6.42
CA GLU A 178 -9.44 7.42 -6.87
C GLU A 178 -9.91 8.72 -7.54
N VAL A 179 -9.53 9.89 -7.02
CA VAL A 179 -9.86 11.19 -7.63
C VAL A 179 -9.19 11.32 -9.00
N LEU A 180 -7.90 11.01 -9.12
CA LEU A 180 -7.19 10.98 -10.40
C LEU A 180 -7.84 9.99 -11.38
N TRP A 181 -8.20 8.82 -10.89
CA TRP A 181 -8.84 7.79 -11.69
C TRP A 181 -10.21 8.23 -12.21
N GLN A 182 -11.02 8.89 -11.37
CA GLN A 182 -12.32 9.44 -11.76
C GLN A 182 -12.17 10.56 -12.80
N ALA A 183 -11.11 11.36 -12.71
CA ALA A 183 -10.78 12.38 -13.71
C ALA A 183 -10.23 11.78 -15.02
N ALA A 184 -9.88 10.49 -15.05
CA ALA A 184 -9.15 9.84 -16.15
C ALA A 184 -7.81 10.52 -16.48
N VAL A 185 -7.11 11.00 -15.43
CA VAL A 185 -5.87 11.74 -15.51
C VAL A 185 -4.77 11.00 -14.76
N SER A 186 -3.57 10.91 -15.33
CA SER A 186 -2.38 10.44 -14.61
C SER A 186 -1.68 11.59 -13.88
N GLU A 187 -0.84 11.30 -12.88
CA GLU A 187 -0.05 12.36 -12.22
C GLU A 187 0.81 13.17 -13.21
N GLU A 188 1.34 12.51 -14.24
CA GLU A 188 2.15 13.16 -15.29
C GLU A 188 1.33 14.09 -16.18
N ASP A 189 0.05 13.78 -16.38
CA ASP A 189 -0.86 14.56 -17.22
C ASP A 189 -1.43 15.79 -16.52
N LEU A 190 -1.28 15.91 -15.19
CA LEU A 190 -1.75 17.08 -14.44
C LEU A 190 -1.21 18.40 -14.99
N LEU A 191 0.03 18.40 -15.50
CA LEU A 191 0.66 19.59 -16.10
C LEU A 191 0.11 19.92 -17.50
N LYS A 192 -0.58 18.99 -18.14
CA LYS A 192 -1.16 19.14 -19.48
C LYS A 192 -2.62 19.61 -19.44
N LEU A 193 -3.26 19.53 -18.27
CA LEU A 193 -4.64 19.97 -18.07
C LEU A 193 -4.80 21.49 -18.15
N PRO A 194 -6.02 21.99 -18.42
CA PRO A 194 -6.37 23.39 -18.22
C PRO A 194 -6.00 23.86 -16.80
N ARG A 195 -5.48 25.09 -16.70
CA ARG A 195 -4.94 25.64 -15.45
C ARG A 195 -5.91 25.56 -14.26
N GLU A 196 -7.19 25.81 -14.50
CA GLU A 196 -8.22 25.79 -13.44
C GLU A 196 -8.47 24.37 -12.91
N GLU A 197 -8.56 23.39 -13.81
CA GLU A 197 -8.76 21.99 -13.47
C GLU A 197 -7.53 21.42 -12.74
N ALA A 198 -6.33 21.70 -13.26
CA ALA A 198 -5.08 21.34 -12.60
C ALA A 198 -4.98 21.96 -11.21
N ALA A 199 -5.35 23.24 -11.04
CA ALA A 199 -5.32 23.91 -9.75
C ALA A 199 -6.30 23.27 -8.74
N HIS A 200 -7.50 22.88 -9.18
CA HIS A 200 -8.46 22.18 -8.34
C HIS A 200 -7.92 20.81 -7.87
N LEU A 201 -7.42 19.98 -8.79
CA LEU A 201 -6.86 18.67 -8.47
C LEU A 201 -5.65 18.77 -7.53
N LEU A 202 -4.76 19.74 -7.76
CA LEU A 202 -3.63 19.99 -6.86
C LEU A 202 -4.06 20.45 -5.46
N ALA A 203 -5.15 21.21 -5.35
CA ALA A 203 -5.72 21.60 -4.05
C ALA A 203 -6.26 20.39 -3.29
N VAL A 204 -6.95 19.47 -3.98
CA VAL A 204 -7.41 18.19 -3.39
C VAL A 204 -6.21 17.36 -2.94
N ARG A 205 -5.18 17.18 -3.79
CA ARG A 205 -3.95 16.46 -3.44
C ARG A 205 -3.28 17.00 -2.17
N ASN A 206 -3.11 18.33 -2.10
CA ASN A 206 -2.50 18.98 -0.94
C ASN A 206 -3.35 18.76 0.32
N THR A 207 -4.68 18.83 0.19
CA THR A 207 -5.59 18.59 1.31
C THR A 207 -5.52 17.15 1.79
N CYS A 208 -5.49 16.16 0.90
CA CYS A 208 -5.29 14.74 1.26
C CYS A 208 -3.97 14.52 2.00
N ARG A 209 -2.88 15.14 1.55
CA ARG A 209 -1.57 15.04 2.23
C ARG A 209 -1.59 15.66 3.63
N GLU A 210 -2.21 16.83 3.77
CA GLU A 210 -2.34 17.50 5.07
C GLU A 210 -3.24 16.70 6.01
N LEU A 211 -4.35 16.15 5.52
CA LEU A 211 -5.22 15.24 6.26
C LEU A 211 -4.48 13.98 6.71
N ALA A 212 -3.68 13.35 5.86
CA ALA A 212 -2.86 12.19 6.23
C ALA A 212 -1.93 12.50 7.41
N GLN A 213 -1.24 13.65 7.36
CA GLN A 213 -0.34 14.07 8.43
C GLN A 213 -1.11 14.36 9.73
N MET A 214 -2.20 15.12 9.64
CA MET A 214 -3.00 15.51 10.81
C MET A 214 -3.69 14.32 11.47
N ALA A 215 -4.33 13.46 10.68
CA ALA A 215 -5.03 12.28 11.15
C ALA A 215 -4.04 11.22 11.65
N GLY A 216 -2.87 11.08 11.01
CA GLY A 216 -1.81 10.18 11.46
C GLY A 216 -1.33 10.47 12.88
N ALA A 217 -1.35 11.74 13.32
CA ALA A 217 -1.03 12.12 14.70
C ALA A 217 -2.08 11.65 15.73
N LEU A 218 -3.34 11.48 15.31
CA LEU A 218 -4.43 10.96 16.14
C LEU A 218 -4.61 9.44 16.00
N TYR A 219 -4.07 8.87 14.93
CA TYR A 219 -4.26 7.47 14.59
C TYR A 219 -3.60 6.56 15.62
N SER A 220 -4.46 5.95 16.43
CA SER A 220 -4.06 5.08 17.54
C SER A 220 -4.47 3.63 17.32
N PHE A 221 -5.14 3.32 16.20
CA PHE A 221 -5.59 1.96 15.93
C PHE A 221 -4.39 1.06 15.62
N ARG A 222 -3.89 0.42 16.67
CA ARG A 222 -3.07 -0.76 16.59
C ARG A 222 -3.92 -1.88 17.11
N ARG A 223 -4.49 -2.69 16.21
CA ARG A 223 -5.04 -3.97 16.63
C ARG A 223 -3.90 -4.99 16.60
N PRO A 224 -3.23 -5.28 17.73
CA PRO A 224 -2.37 -6.44 17.76
C PRO A 224 -3.26 -7.63 17.42
N LEU A 225 -2.87 -8.39 16.40
CA LEU A 225 -3.28 -9.78 16.35
C LEU A 225 -2.67 -10.37 17.60
N ALA A 226 -3.47 -10.80 18.58
CA ALA A 226 -2.86 -11.55 19.67
C ALA A 226 -2.24 -12.80 19.04
N ALA A 227 -1.00 -13.14 19.41
CA ALA A 227 -0.31 -14.27 18.82
C ALA A 227 -1.19 -15.53 18.86
N GLY A 228 -1.37 -16.18 17.71
CA GLY A 228 -2.27 -17.34 17.56
C GLY A 228 -3.73 -17.02 17.24
N GLN A 229 -4.15 -15.75 17.15
CA GLN A 229 -5.46 -15.40 16.62
C GLN A 229 -5.54 -15.62 15.11
N ILE A 230 -6.71 -16.12 14.68
CA ILE A 230 -7.11 -16.24 13.29
C ILE A 230 -8.20 -15.21 13.05
N ARG A 231 -7.97 -14.29 12.11
CA ARG A 231 -9.03 -13.42 11.57
C ARG A 231 -9.60 -14.07 10.32
N ILE A 232 -10.91 -14.05 10.20
CA ILE A 232 -11.61 -14.60 9.05
C ILE A 232 -12.21 -13.43 8.26
N ALA A 233 -11.88 -13.35 6.98
CA ALA A 233 -12.53 -12.46 6.03
C ALA A 233 -13.59 -13.24 5.26
N GLN A 234 -14.84 -12.80 5.35
CA GLN A 234 -15.98 -13.47 4.71
C GLN A 234 -16.15 -13.07 3.24
N ASP A 235 -15.58 -11.94 2.86
CA ASP A 235 -15.65 -11.41 1.51
C ASP A 235 -14.35 -10.74 1.07
N ALA A 236 -14.40 -10.25 -0.16
CA ALA A 236 -13.24 -9.80 -0.91
C ALA A 236 -12.69 -8.48 -0.35
N GLU A 237 -13.58 -7.62 0.13
CA GLU A 237 -13.25 -6.32 0.67
C GLU A 237 -12.59 -6.49 2.04
N GLU A 238 -13.20 -7.29 2.93
CA GLU A 238 -12.60 -7.65 4.21
C GLU A 238 -11.20 -8.25 4.01
N LEU A 239 -11.04 -9.18 3.05
CA LEU A 239 -9.75 -9.84 2.82
C LEU A 239 -8.69 -8.88 2.26
N ALA A 240 -9.06 -7.98 1.36
CA ALA A 240 -8.14 -6.98 0.79
C ALA A 240 -7.59 -6.05 1.88
N LEU A 241 -8.43 -5.65 2.81
CA LEU A 241 -8.05 -4.78 3.92
C LEU A 241 -7.17 -5.51 4.92
N MET A 242 -7.56 -6.71 5.32
CA MET A 242 -6.73 -7.53 6.20
C MET A 242 -5.36 -7.80 5.56
N LEU A 243 -5.30 -7.99 4.24
CA LEU A 243 -4.05 -8.14 3.51
C LEU A 243 -3.20 -6.86 3.54
N ALA A 244 -3.78 -5.70 3.21
CA ALA A 244 -3.08 -4.42 3.26
C ALA A 244 -2.56 -4.12 4.68
N GLU A 245 -3.38 -4.27 5.71
CA GLU A 245 -2.96 -4.13 7.11
C GLU A 245 -1.81 -5.06 7.51
N THR A 246 -1.82 -6.30 6.98
CA THR A 246 -0.77 -7.28 7.28
C THR A 246 0.53 -6.92 6.56
N ILE A 247 0.45 -6.45 5.31
CA ILE A 247 1.61 -5.97 4.54
C ILE A 247 2.21 -4.72 5.19
N ALA A 248 1.40 -3.83 5.77
CA ALA A 248 1.89 -2.62 6.42
C ALA A 248 2.88 -2.92 7.57
N ARG A 249 2.84 -4.14 8.11
CA ARG A 249 3.72 -4.65 9.17
C ARG A 249 5.01 -5.29 8.64
N ALA A 250 5.19 -5.39 7.33
CA ALA A 250 6.37 -5.99 6.74
C ALA A 250 7.62 -5.16 7.07
N GLU A 251 8.64 -5.84 7.57
CA GLU A 251 9.95 -5.27 7.90
C GLU A 251 11.05 -5.79 6.96
N LYS A 252 10.88 -6.97 6.37
CA LYS A 252 11.92 -7.63 5.57
C LYS A 252 11.43 -8.08 4.22
N GLU A 253 10.35 -8.86 4.19
CA GLU A 253 9.91 -9.53 2.98
C GLU A 253 8.40 -9.75 2.94
N VAL A 254 7.83 -9.54 1.76
CA VAL A 254 6.53 -10.04 1.36
C VAL A 254 6.70 -11.05 0.23
N VAL A 255 6.00 -12.17 0.32
CA VAL A 255 5.95 -13.19 -0.73
C VAL A 255 4.51 -13.53 -1.07
N ALA A 256 4.20 -13.68 -2.36
CA ALA A 256 2.83 -13.92 -2.81
C ALA A 256 2.77 -15.01 -3.87
N LEU A 257 1.93 -16.03 -3.63
CA LEU A 257 1.51 -16.98 -4.65
C LEU A 257 0.07 -16.64 -5.02
N SER A 258 -0.13 -16.10 -6.21
CA SER A 258 -1.40 -15.54 -6.70
C SER A 258 -1.93 -16.33 -7.90
N ARG A 259 -3.25 -16.42 -7.99
CA ARG A 259 -4.00 -16.95 -9.14
C ARG A 259 -5.33 -16.21 -9.24
N SER A 260 -5.88 -16.10 -10.44
CA SER A 260 -7.24 -15.59 -10.62
C SER A 260 -8.30 -16.47 -9.89
N PRO A 261 -9.40 -15.88 -9.38
CA PRO A 261 -9.78 -14.47 -9.47
C PRO A 261 -8.99 -13.57 -8.51
N ARG A 262 -8.71 -12.34 -8.94
CA ARG A 262 -8.03 -11.31 -8.14
C ARG A 262 -8.97 -10.73 -7.08
N LEU A 263 -8.40 -10.20 -6.00
CA LEU A 263 -9.18 -9.38 -5.09
C LEU A 263 -9.67 -8.13 -5.83
N PRO A 264 -10.95 -7.76 -5.71
CA PRO A 264 -11.37 -6.41 -6.06
C PRO A 264 -10.66 -5.43 -5.14
N GLN A 265 -10.46 -4.19 -5.58
CA GLN A 265 -9.85 -3.13 -4.76
C GLN A 265 -8.38 -3.41 -4.42
N VAL A 266 -7.55 -3.57 -5.45
CA VAL A 266 -6.09 -3.77 -5.28
C VAL A 266 -5.32 -2.52 -4.86
N ALA A 267 -5.93 -1.33 -4.93
CA ALA A 267 -5.25 -0.06 -4.66
C ALA A 267 -4.65 0.03 -3.24
N PRO A 268 -5.39 -0.24 -2.14
CA PRO A 268 -4.79 -0.19 -0.79
C PRO A 268 -3.66 -1.21 -0.61
N ILE A 269 -3.76 -2.38 -1.24
CA ILE A 269 -2.72 -3.41 -1.21
C ILE A 269 -1.46 -2.90 -1.91
N TRP A 270 -1.62 -2.32 -3.11
CA TRP A 270 -0.51 -1.84 -3.92
C TRP A 270 0.18 -0.62 -3.31
N GLU A 271 -0.60 0.34 -2.78
CA GLU A 271 -0.08 1.51 -2.06
C GLU A 271 0.77 1.07 -0.86
N THR A 272 0.23 0.14 -0.06
CA THR A 272 0.97 -0.39 1.10
C THR A 272 2.22 -1.15 0.68
N LEU A 273 2.15 -1.98 -0.37
CA LEU A 273 3.32 -2.71 -0.88
C LEU A 273 4.41 -1.76 -1.37
N THR A 274 4.05 -0.76 -2.16
CA THR A 274 5.00 0.21 -2.72
C THR A 274 5.68 1.01 -1.61
N ASP A 275 4.93 1.44 -0.59
CA ASP A 275 5.47 2.06 0.61
C ASP A 275 6.47 1.18 1.36
N ARG A 276 6.19 -0.13 1.47
CA ARG A 276 7.10 -1.08 2.12
C ARG A 276 8.34 -1.36 1.28
N MET A 277 8.19 -1.51 -0.03
CA MET A 277 9.33 -1.68 -0.95
C MET A 277 10.25 -0.47 -0.93
N ALA A 278 9.68 0.75 -0.91
CA ALA A 278 10.44 1.99 -0.72
C ALA A 278 11.19 2.04 0.62
N ALA A 279 10.67 1.37 1.66
CA ALA A 279 11.32 1.20 2.95
C ALA A 279 12.34 0.05 2.99
N GLY A 280 12.59 -0.63 1.86
CA GLY A 280 13.58 -1.70 1.73
C GLY A 280 13.05 -3.13 1.90
N VAL A 281 11.73 -3.32 1.99
CA VAL A 281 11.10 -4.65 2.06
C VAL A 281 11.17 -5.33 0.68
N SER A 282 11.69 -6.56 0.59
CA SER A 282 11.68 -7.32 -0.66
C SER A 282 10.28 -7.82 -1.00
N TYR A 283 9.90 -7.81 -2.28
CA TYR A 283 8.65 -8.39 -2.73
C TYR A 283 8.88 -9.42 -3.84
N ARG A 284 8.55 -10.69 -3.54
CA ARG A 284 8.61 -11.82 -4.48
C ARG A 284 7.20 -12.32 -4.80
N ARG A 285 6.85 -12.37 -6.07
CA ARG A 285 5.50 -12.75 -6.52
C ARG A 285 5.54 -13.82 -7.59
N ILE A 286 4.70 -14.84 -7.42
CA ILE A 286 4.35 -15.81 -8.45
C ILE A 286 2.88 -15.56 -8.83
N CYS A 287 2.59 -15.41 -10.12
CA CYS A 287 1.22 -15.37 -10.64
C CYS A 287 1.00 -16.34 -11.80
N ASP A 288 -0.25 -16.47 -12.26
CA ASP A 288 -0.56 -17.15 -13.51
C ASP A 288 -0.44 -16.20 -14.72
N LEU A 289 -0.47 -16.79 -15.92
CA LEU A 289 -0.40 -16.03 -17.18
C LEU A 289 -1.59 -15.08 -17.36
N ASP A 290 -2.78 -15.53 -16.94
CA ASP A 290 -3.99 -14.73 -17.06
C ASP A 290 -3.83 -13.40 -16.31
N GLU A 291 -3.19 -13.39 -15.13
CA GLU A 291 -2.93 -12.15 -14.40
C GLU A 291 -2.06 -11.14 -15.18
N ILE A 292 -1.04 -11.63 -15.91
CA ILE A 292 -0.19 -10.79 -16.76
C ILE A 292 -0.99 -10.20 -17.91
N VAL A 293 -1.74 -11.04 -18.62
CA VAL A 293 -2.58 -10.66 -19.76
C VAL A 293 -3.67 -9.67 -19.33
N GLU A 294 -4.27 -9.88 -18.15
CA GLU A 294 -5.33 -9.03 -17.64
C GLU A 294 -4.83 -7.67 -17.14
N HIS A 295 -3.61 -7.55 -16.61
CA HIS A 295 -3.07 -6.27 -16.15
C HIS A 295 -2.46 -5.43 -17.28
N GLY A 296 -2.03 -6.07 -18.36
CA GLY A 296 -1.32 -5.41 -19.45
C GLY A 296 0.19 -5.35 -19.23
N LEU A 297 0.91 -5.27 -20.35
CA LEU A 297 2.37 -5.43 -20.38
C LEU A 297 3.10 -4.23 -19.78
N HIS A 298 2.56 -3.01 -19.97
CA HIS A 298 3.19 -1.80 -19.45
C HIS A 298 3.17 -1.79 -17.91
N ILE A 299 2.02 -2.15 -17.30
CA ILE A 299 1.91 -2.24 -15.84
C ILE A 299 2.93 -3.24 -15.28
N LYS A 300 3.07 -4.40 -15.91
CA LYS A 300 4.00 -5.44 -15.42
C LYS A 300 5.46 -5.03 -15.56
N ARG A 301 5.85 -4.34 -16.63
CA ARG A 301 7.20 -3.76 -16.75
C ARG A 301 7.46 -2.73 -15.66
N ARG A 302 6.56 -1.76 -15.50
CA ARG A 302 6.65 -0.74 -14.45
C ARG A 302 6.81 -1.36 -13.07
N ASP A 303 5.98 -2.36 -12.74
CA ASP A 303 6.06 -3.05 -11.46
C ASP A 303 7.45 -3.72 -11.24
N MET A 304 8.03 -4.36 -12.26
CA MET A 304 9.35 -5.01 -12.15
C MET A 304 10.51 -4.00 -12.14
N GLU A 305 10.51 -3.06 -13.09
CA GLU A 305 11.63 -2.15 -13.36
C GLU A 305 11.68 -0.96 -12.39
N GLU A 306 10.52 -0.37 -12.09
CA GLU A 306 10.44 0.84 -11.26
C GLU A 306 10.17 0.51 -9.79
N ALA A 307 9.22 -0.41 -9.54
CA ALA A 307 8.85 -0.77 -8.17
C ALA A 307 9.70 -1.90 -7.57
N GLY A 308 10.52 -2.59 -8.39
CA GLY A 308 11.43 -3.65 -7.93
C GLY A 308 10.74 -4.97 -7.60
N VAL A 309 9.56 -5.24 -8.18
CA VAL A 309 8.84 -6.51 -7.96
C VAL A 309 9.61 -7.66 -8.61
N GLN A 310 9.99 -8.66 -7.83
CA GLN A 310 10.54 -9.90 -8.36
C GLN A 310 9.39 -10.81 -8.80
N LEU A 311 9.06 -10.77 -10.08
CA LEU A 311 7.92 -11.48 -10.65
C LEU A 311 8.35 -12.81 -11.29
N ARG A 312 7.58 -13.86 -11.04
CA ARG A 312 7.61 -15.11 -11.81
C ARG A 312 6.20 -15.55 -12.21
N VAL A 313 6.12 -16.35 -13.26
CA VAL A 313 4.86 -16.86 -13.82
C VAL A 313 4.87 -18.38 -13.82
N LEU A 314 3.76 -18.96 -13.34
CA LEU A 314 3.56 -20.40 -13.24
C LEU A 314 2.21 -20.79 -13.85
N GLU A 315 2.09 -22.03 -14.33
CA GLU A 315 0.84 -22.58 -14.85
C GLU A 315 -0.25 -22.53 -13.79
N ALA A 316 -1.44 -22.05 -14.17
CA ALA A 316 -2.58 -21.91 -13.27
C ALA A 316 -2.95 -23.25 -12.59
N GLU A 317 -2.81 -24.36 -13.31
CA GLU A 317 -3.09 -25.72 -12.85
C GLU A 317 -2.11 -26.21 -11.77
N VAL A 318 -0.89 -25.67 -11.76
CA VAL A 318 0.14 -25.99 -10.75
C VAL A 318 -0.09 -25.19 -9.47
N ILE A 319 -0.69 -24.00 -9.58
CA ILE A 319 -1.02 -23.14 -8.42
C ILE A 319 -2.23 -23.71 -7.68
N SER A 320 -1.95 -24.62 -6.74
CA SER A 320 -2.95 -25.28 -5.89
C SER A 320 -3.35 -24.46 -4.65
N ARG A 321 -2.60 -23.41 -4.31
CA ARG A 321 -2.86 -22.52 -3.17
C ARG A 321 -2.61 -21.06 -3.53
N LYS A 322 -3.35 -20.18 -2.87
CA LYS A 322 -3.20 -18.73 -3.01
C LYS A 322 -3.01 -18.12 -1.63
N PHE A 323 -1.91 -17.38 -1.48
CA PHE A 323 -1.53 -16.80 -0.20
C PHE A 323 -0.52 -15.67 -0.32
N TYR A 324 -0.43 -14.87 0.73
CA TYR A 324 0.66 -13.93 1.00
C TYR A 324 1.31 -14.29 2.32
N LEU A 325 2.65 -14.27 2.39
CA LEU A 325 3.39 -14.35 3.65
C LEU A 325 4.13 -13.05 3.89
N ILE A 326 4.14 -12.61 5.14
CA ILE A 326 4.82 -11.40 5.58
C ILE A 326 5.79 -11.81 6.70
N ASP A 327 7.08 -11.58 6.45
CA ASP A 327 8.21 -11.85 7.36
C ASP A 327 8.23 -13.25 7.99
N ASP A 328 7.77 -14.28 7.27
CA ASP A 328 7.62 -15.66 7.76
C ASP A 328 6.85 -15.78 9.10
N ARG A 329 6.03 -14.78 9.40
CA ARG A 329 5.27 -14.67 10.65
C ARG A 329 3.78 -14.66 10.40
N TYR A 330 3.36 -13.92 9.39
CA TYR A 330 1.95 -13.77 9.03
C TYR A 330 1.66 -14.53 7.73
N GLY A 331 0.50 -15.15 7.67
CA GLY A 331 -0.05 -15.74 6.46
C GLY A 331 -1.44 -15.19 6.19
N VAL A 332 -1.66 -14.66 4.99
CA VAL A 332 -2.99 -14.35 4.45
C VAL A 332 -3.33 -15.44 3.45
N ILE A 333 -4.26 -16.32 3.82
CA ILE A 333 -4.54 -17.57 3.12
C ILE A 333 -5.95 -17.49 2.54
N PHE A 334 -6.05 -17.66 1.22
CA PHE A 334 -7.32 -17.68 0.51
C PHE A 334 -7.95 -19.07 0.59
N TRP A 335 -9.27 -19.12 0.74
CA TRP A 335 -9.97 -20.39 0.73
C TRP A 335 -10.18 -20.92 -0.69
N PRO A 336 -10.27 -22.24 -0.88
CA PRO A 336 -10.67 -22.82 -2.16
C PRO A 336 -12.08 -22.36 -2.58
N GLY A 337 -12.31 -22.19 -3.88
CA GLY A 337 -13.64 -21.89 -4.41
C GLY A 337 -14.61 -23.07 -4.26
N LYS A 338 -15.93 -22.78 -4.16
CA LYS A 338 -16.99 -23.80 -3.93
C LYS A 338 -17.03 -24.92 -4.98
N ALA A 339 -16.63 -24.63 -6.22
CA ALA A 339 -16.66 -25.58 -7.33
C ALA A 339 -15.29 -26.28 -7.59
N GLY A 340 -14.31 -26.12 -6.70
CA GLY A 340 -12.96 -26.64 -6.89
C GLY A 340 -12.13 -25.92 -7.95
N ASN A 341 -12.76 -25.09 -8.79
CA ASN A 341 -12.10 -24.28 -9.80
C ASN A 341 -11.77 -22.90 -9.20
N GLY A 342 -10.53 -22.71 -8.77
CA GLY A 342 -9.99 -21.43 -8.31
C GLY A 342 -10.16 -21.16 -6.81
N PHE A 343 -10.09 -19.89 -6.44
CA PHE A 343 -10.07 -19.42 -5.05
C PHE A 343 -11.30 -18.58 -4.74
N ALA A 344 -11.82 -18.72 -3.52
CA ALA A 344 -12.81 -17.81 -2.99
C ALA A 344 -12.19 -16.42 -2.78
N LEU A 345 -13.01 -15.38 -2.94
CA LEU A 345 -12.66 -14.04 -2.50
C LEU A 345 -12.94 -13.90 -0.99
N ALA A 346 -12.44 -14.85 -0.22
CA ALA A 346 -12.60 -14.98 1.22
C ALA A 346 -11.42 -15.79 1.75
N GLY A 347 -11.11 -15.66 3.03
CA GLY A 347 -9.90 -16.26 3.57
C GLY A 347 -9.67 -15.95 5.02
N GLN A 348 -8.41 -16.11 5.43
CA GLN A 348 -8.02 -15.89 6.81
C GLN A 348 -6.63 -15.27 6.91
N VAL A 349 -6.45 -14.45 7.94
CA VAL A 349 -5.14 -13.97 8.37
C VAL A 349 -4.75 -14.69 9.66
N VAL A 350 -3.55 -15.24 9.67
CA VAL A 350 -3.01 -15.98 10.80
C VAL A 350 -1.61 -15.50 11.15
N GLU A 351 -1.39 -15.20 12.42
CA GLU A 351 -0.05 -14.97 12.96
C GLU A 351 0.48 -16.29 13.55
N ASN A 352 1.20 -17.05 12.72
CA ASN A 352 1.76 -18.35 13.12
C ASN A 352 3.00 -18.68 12.29
N ALA A 353 4.18 -18.54 12.90
CA ALA A 353 5.46 -18.75 12.23
C ALA A 353 5.65 -20.19 11.71
N TRP A 354 5.10 -21.20 12.39
CA TRP A 354 5.18 -22.58 11.91
C TRP A 354 4.39 -22.77 10.61
N LEU A 355 3.17 -22.23 10.57
CA LEU A 355 2.33 -22.28 9.38
C LEU A 355 2.95 -21.47 8.24
N ALA A 356 3.42 -20.25 8.52
CA ALA A 356 4.10 -19.42 7.53
C ALA A 356 5.32 -20.14 6.91
N ARG A 357 6.18 -20.78 7.73
CA ARG A 357 7.29 -21.61 7.23
C ARG A 357 6.85 -22.79 6.36
N LYS A 358 5.69 -23.39 6.64
CA LYS A 358 5.14 -24.45 5.77
C LYS A 358 4.81 -23.90 4.39
N TYR A 359 4.09 -22.78 4.32
CA TYR A 359 3.75 -22.12 3.06
C TYR A 359 5.00 -21.54 2.36
N ARG A 360 6.01 -21.10 3.11
CA ARG A 360 7.30 -20.65 2.54
C ARG A 360 7.95 -21.76 1.73
N ARG A 361 8.03 -22.98 2.28
CA ARG A 361 8.59 -24.13 1.54
C ARG A 361 7.82 -24.43 0.26
N GLU A 362 6.49 -24.37 0.31
CA GLU A 362 5.65 -24.56 -0.89
C GLU A 362 5.93 -23.48 -1.94
N PHE A 363 6.09 -22.22 -1.52
CA PHE A 363 6.46 -21.14 -2.44
C PHE A 363 7.85 -21.34 -3.02
N GLU A 364 8.88 -21.69 -2.24
CA GLU A 364 10.24 -21.82 -2.78
C GLU A 364 10.31 -22.93 -3.85
N VAL A 365 9.57 -24.03 -3.67
CA VAL A 365 9.43 -25.06 -4.71
C VAL A 365 8.78 -24.48 -5.97
N ALA A 366 7.65 -23.78 -5.82
CA ALA A 366 6.97 -23.15 -6.95
C ALA A 366 7.83 -22.07 -7.62
N TRP A 367 8.65 -21.36 -6.85
CA TRP A 367 9.53 -20.30 -7.32
C TRP A 367 10.57 -20.86 -8.28
N GLU A 368 11.22 -21.96 -7.92
CA GLU A 368 12.22 -22.63 -8.77
C GLU A 368 11.64 -23.17 -10.09
N GLU A 369 10.37 -23.56 -10.10
CA GLU A 369 9.68 -24.07 -11.30
C GLU A 369 9.10 -22.96 -12.19
N ALA A 370 8.87 -21.77 -11.62
CA ALA A 370 8.26 -20.64 -12.30
C ALA A 370 9.24 -19.92 -13.24
N ILE A 371 8.68 -19.34 -14.31
CA ILE A 371 9.43 -18.63 -15.34
C ILE A 371 9.63 -17.18 -14.92
N PRO A 372 10.83 -16.56 -15.07
CA PRO A 372 11.03 -15.14 -14.82
C PRO A 372 10.01 -14.26 -15.56
N GLY A 373 9.44 -13.29 -14.86
CA GLY A 373 8.37 -12.43 -15.37
C GLY A 373 8.80 -11.61 -16.59
N GLU A 374 10.05 -11.15 -16.62
CA GLU A 374 10.63 -10.37 -17.72
C GLU A 374 10.58 -11.15 -19.03
N LEU A 375 10.97 -12.42 -19.00
CA LEU A 375 10.94 -13.30 -20.17
C LEU A 375 9.50 -13.52 -20.66
N VAL A 376 8.55 -13.69 -19.74
CA VAL A 376 7.14 -13.84 -20.12
C VAL A 376 6.61 -12.57 -20.77
N VAL A 377 6.91 -11.40 -20.21
CA VAL A 377 6.50 -10.10 -20.76
C VAL A 377 7.11 -9.86 -22.14
N ASP A 378 8.38 -10.23 -22.36
CA ASP A 378 9.03 -10.08 -23.66
C ASP A 378 8.39 -10.98 -24.72
N VAL A 379 8.15 -12.25 -24.39
CA VAL A 379 7.46 -13.19 -25.29
C VAL A 379 6.05 -12.71 -25.63
N LEU A 380 5.32 -12.16 -24.67
CA LEU A 380 4.01 -11.58 -24.93
C LEU A 380 4.08 -10.29 -25.75
N ALA A 381 5.12 -9.47 -25.58
CA ALA A 381 5.30 -8.25 -26.35
C ALA A 381 5.60 -8.54 -27.84
N GLU A 382 6.36 -9.60 -28.13
CA GLU A 382 6.51 -10.09 -29.51
C GLU A 382 5.17 -10.50 -30.11
N ALA A 383 4.40 -11.33 -29.40
CA ALA A 383 3.07 -11.75 -29.85
C ALA A 383 2.08 -10.57 -29.97
N ALA A 384 2.24 -9.54 -29.14
CA ALA A 384 1.47 -8.32 -29.21
C ALA A 384 1.73 -7.55 -30.51
N ALA A 385 2.98 -7.52 -30.99
CA ALA A 385 3.32 -6.84 -32.23
C ALA A 385 2.56 -7.43 -33.43
N ASP A 386 2.54 -8.76 -33.54
CA ASP A 386 1.78 -9.49 -34.58
C ASP A 386 0.27 -9.20 -34.46
N LEU A 387 -0.25 -9.23 -33.24
CA LEU A 387 -1.66 -8.96 -32.94
C LEU A 387 -2.06 -7.53 -33.35
N LEU A 388 -1.20 -6.55 -33.10
CA LEU A 388 -1.43 -5.14 -33.41
C LEU A 388 -1.31 -4.85 -34.91
N GLU A 389 -0.46 -5.58 -35.63
CA GLU A 389 -0.41 -5.54 -37.08
C GLU A 389 -1.72 -6.04 -37.69
N GLU A 390 -2.21 -7.20 -37.24
CA GLU A 390 -3.52 -7.75 -37.65
C GLU A 390 -4.65 -6.76 -37.33
N ALA A 391 -4.66 -6.18 -36.13
CA ALA A 391 -5.63 -5.17 -35.75
C ALA A 391 -5.59 -3.93 -36.67
N GLY A 392 -4.41 -3.50 -37.11
CA GLY A 392 -4.27 -2.44 -38.09
C GLY A 392 -4.90 -2.78 -39.44
N ARG A 393 -4.80 -4.04 -39.87
CA ARG A 393 -5.41 -4.53 -41.12
C ARG A 393 -6.93 -4.65 -41.01
N VAL A 394 -7.44 -5.16 -39.89
CA VAL A 394 -8.88 -5.49 -39.72
C VAL A 394 -9.70 -4.32 -39.19
N LEU A 395 -9.17 -3.59 -38.19
CA LEU A 395 -9.89 -2.53 -37.48
C LEU A 395 -9.47 -1.11 -37.90
N GLY A 396 -8.43 -0.99 -38.71
CA GLY A 396 -7.83 0.29 -39.09
C GLY A 396 -7.03 0.97 -37.98
N PRO A 397 -6.53 2.21 -38.21
CA PRO A 397 -5.63 2.89 -37.29
C PRO A 397 -6.19 3.14 -35.89
N GLN A 398 -7.46 3.55 -35.80
CA GLN A 398 -8.14 3.81 -34.52
C GLN A 398 -8.34 2.52 -33.71
N GLY A 399 -8.77 1.44 -34.36
CA GLY A 399 -8.93 0.14 -33.71
C GLY A 399 -7.60 -0.47 -33.25
N ARG A 400 -6.52 -0.27 -34.01
CA ARG A 400 -5.16 -0.61 -33.57
C ARG A 400 -4.75 0.19 -32.34
N ALA A 401 -4.96 1.50 -32.31
CA ALA A 401 -4.65 2.34 -31.16
C ALA A 401 -5.47 1.95 -29.91
N TRP A 402 -6.74 1.59 -30.12
CA TRP A 402 -7.59 1.03 -29.07
C TRP A 402 -7.02 -0.28 -28.52
N LEU A 403 -6.64 -1.23 -29.38
CA LEU A 403 -6.08 -2.51 -28.94
C LEU A 403 -4.73 -2.33 -28.24
N GLN A 404 -3.89 -1.40 -28.71
CA GLN A 404 -2.63 -1.05 -28.04
C GLN A 404 -2.85 -0.67 -26.58
N LYS A 405 -3.86 0.19 -26.30
CA LYS A 405 -4.18 0.54 -24.91
C LYS A 405 -4.58 -0.69 -24.07
N ILE A 406 -5.28 -1.67 -24.64
CA ILE A 406 -5.61 -2.93 -23.94
C ILE A 406 -4.37 -3.81 -23.73
N VAL A 407 -3.47 -3.88 -24.71
CA VAL A 407 -2.20 -4.60 -24.56
C VAL A 407 -1.37 -4.00 -23.43
N ASP A 408 -1.28 -2.67 -23.37
CA ASP A 408 -0.43 -1.97 -22.42
C ASP A 408 -1.03 -1.98 -21.01
N TRP A 409 -2.32 -1.71 -20.88
CA TRP A 409 -2.99 -1.43 -19.59
C TRP A 409 -4.03 -2.48 -19.18
N GLY A 410 -4.28 -3.50 -20.02
CA GLY A 410 -5.20 -4.59 -19.72
C GLY A 410 -6.59 -4.09 -19.34
N ILE A 411 -7.12 -4.61 -18.22
CA ILE A 411 -8.42 -4.21 -17.66
C ILE A 411 -8.46 -2.76 -17.15
N PHE A 412 -7.29 -2.11 -17.01
CA PHE A 412 -7.17 -0.73 -16.57
C PHE A 412 -7.19 0.27 -17.74
N ALA A 413 -7.23 -0.22 -18.99
CA ALA A 413 -7.30 0.63 -20.16
C ALA A 413 -8.53 1.57 -20.12
N ARG A 414 -8.29 2.85 -20.43
CA ARG A 414 -9.33 3.89 -20.55
C ARG A 414 -9.33 4.49 -21.96
N PHE A 415 -10.52 4.88 -22.40
CA PHE A 415 -10.76 5.39 -23.75
C PHE A 415 -11.53 6.73 -23.71
N PRO A 416 -11.01 7.78 -23.06
CA PRO A 416 -11.72 9.06 -22.96
C PRO A 416 -11.94 9.71 -24.32
N ASP A 417 -11.04 9.48 -25.27
CA ASP A 417 -11.05 10.10 -26.60
C ASP A 417 -11.94 9.38 -27.64
N MET A 418 -12.62 8.30 -27.23
CA MET A 418 -13.40 7.47 -28.15
C MET A 418 -14.88 7.51 -27.78
N PRO A 419 -15.77 8.05 -28.65
CA PRO A 419 -17.21 8.01 -28.44
C PRO A 419 -17.72 6.59 -28.17
N GLU A 420 -18.71 6.46 -27.29
CA GLU A 420 -19.18 5.14 -26.85
C GLU A 420 -19.66 4.24 -27.99
N GLU A 421 -20.37 4.80 -28.97
CA GLU A 421 -20.86 4.07 -30.15
C GLU A 421 -19.70 3.54 -31.01
N GLU A 422 -18.68 4.37 -31.22
CA GLU A 422 -17.48 3.97 -31.94
C GLU A 422 -16.71 2.89 -31.16
N ARG A 423 -16.59 3.03 -29.84
CA ARG A 423 -15.97 2.03 -28.97
C ARG A 423 -16.68 0.69 -29.09
N ARG A 424 -18.02 0.66 -28.98
CA ARG A 424 -18.82 -0.57 -29.12
C ARG A 424 -18.59 -1.24 -30.49
N ARG A 425 -18.55 -0.46 -31.57
CA ARG A 425 -18.26 -0.95 -32.92
C ARG A 425 -16.86 -1.59 -33.02
N VAL A 426 -15.84 -0.93 -32.47
CA VAL A 426 -14.46 -1.46 -32.46
C VAL A 426 -14.37 -2.73 -31.60
N GLU A 427 -15.00 -2.74 -30.43
CA GLU A 427 -15.06 -3.90 -29.54
C GLU A 427 -15.69 -5.12 -30.23
N GLU A 428 -16.84 -4.95 -30.88
CA GLU A 428 -17.54 -6.02 -31.59
C GLU A 428 -16.71 -6.55 -32.76
N ALA A 429 -16.10 -5.66 -33.54
CA ALA A 429 -15.21 -6.04 -34.63
C ALA A 429 -13.97 -6.79 -34.13
N ALA A 430 -13.36 -6.35 -33.03
CA ALA A 430 -12.20 -7.01 -32.43
C ALA A 430 -12.53 -8.40 -31.87
N LEU A 431 -13.70 -8.55 -31.23
CA LEU A 431 -14.20 -9.85 -30.77
C LEU A 431 -14.45 -10.80 -31.94
N THR A 432 -15.10 -10.31 -33.00
CA THR A 432 -15.39 -11.08 -34.21
C THR A 432 -14.10 -11.53 -34.91
N ALA A 433 -13.09 -10.66 -34.96
CA ALA A 433 -11.77 -10.97 -35.50
C ALA A 433 -10.93 -11.88 -34.59
N GLY A 434 -11.37 -12.15 -33.36
CA GLY A 434 -10.62 -12.96 -32.40
C GLY A 434 -9.37 -12.28 -31.84
N LEU A 435 -9.26 -10.96 -31.95
CA LEU A 435 -8.12 -10.18 -31.45
C LEU A 435 -8.14 -10.03 -29.92
N VAL A 436 -9.35 -10.05 -29.34
CA VAL A 436 -9.60 -10.00 -27.91
C VAL A 436 -10.54 -11.13 -27.49
N LYS A 437 -10.57 -11.44 -26.19
CA LYS A 437 -11.57 -12.32 -25.58
C LYS A 437 -12.21 -11.64 -24.37
N ARG A 438 -13.46 -12.01 -24.04
CA ARG A 438 -14.11 -11.60 -22.80
C ARG A 438 -13.61 -12.45 -21.64
N GLN A 439 -13.23 -11.79 -20.55
CA GLN A 439 -12.87 -12.41 -19.27
C GLN A 439 -13.55 -11.63 -18.16
N ALA A 440 -14.55 -12.25 -17.53
CA ALA A 440 -15.53 -11.54 -16.69
C ALA A 440 -16.13 -10.33 -17.45
N ASP A 441 -16.11 -9.14 -16.85
CA ASP A 441 -16.67 -7.92 -17.41
C ASP A 441 -15.66 -7.09 -18.23
N ALA A 442 -14.49 -7.66 -18.54
CA ALA A 442 -13.42 -6.98 -19.26
C ALA A 442 -13.02 -7.68 -20.57
N LEU A 443 -12.41 -6.91 -21.47
CA LEU A 443 -11.76 -7.41 -22.67
C LEU A 443 -10.26 -7.50 -22.44
N ILE A 444 -9.67 -8.61 -22.87
CA ILE A 444 -8.22 -8.82 -22.80
C ILE A 444 -7.68 -9.34 -24.14
N PRO A 445 -6.38 -9.11 -24.43
CA PRO A 445 -5.79 -9.51 -25.70
C PRO A 445 -5.75 -11.03 -25.86
N ARG A 446 -5.88 -11.52 -27.10
CA ARG A 446 -5.72 -12.93 -27.43
C ARG A 446 -4.38 -13.16 -28.15
N TYR A 447 -3.30 -13.26 -27.39
CA TYR A 447 -1.93 -13.44 -27.91
C TYR A 447 -1.69 -14.74 -28.69
N GLY A 448 -2.61 -15.70 -28.66
CA GLY A 448 -2.43 -17.00 -29.33
C GLY A 448 -1.36 -17.89 -28.69
N LEU A 449 -0.87 -17.53 -27.49
CA LEU A 449 0.14 -18.27 -26.74
C LEU A 449 -0.46 -18.97 -25.52
N THR A 450 0.07 -20.14 -25.23
CA THR A 450 -0.17 -20.90 -24.00
C THR A 450 1.07 -20.88 -23.10
N MET A 451 0.90 -21.22 -21.83
CA MET A 451 2.05 -21.38 -20.92
C MET A 451 3.05 -22.44 -21.41
N ALA A 452 2.57 -23.49 -22.07
CA ALA A 452 3.44 -24.51 -22.65
C ALA A 452 4.34 -23.94 -23.77
N ASP A 453 3.82 -22.99 -24.57
CA ASP A 453 4.60 -22.32 -25.62
C ASP A 453 5.70 -21.46 -24.99
N ILE A 454 5.35 -20.68 -23.96
CA ILE A 454 6.29 -19.80 -23.23
C ILE A 454 7.38 -20.64 -22.55
N ARG A 455 7.02 -21.75 -21.90
CA ARG A 455 7.98 -22.66 -21.26
C ARG A 455 8.95 -23.27 -22.26
N ARG A 456 8.49 -23.68 -23.44
CA ARG A 456 9.38 -24.21 -24.51
C ARG A 456 10.40 -23.16 -24.93
N ARG A 457 10.00 -21.89 -25.09
CA ARG A 457 10.92 -20.78 -25.38
C ARG A 457 11.94 -20.57 -24.25
N HIS A 458 11.49 -20.59 -22.99
CA HIS A 458 12.37 -20.46 -21.83
C HIS A 458 13.43 -21.57 -21.77
N VAL A 459 13.04 -22.83 -21.97
CA VAL A 459 13.97 -23.97 -21.99
C VAL A 459 14.99 -23.81 -23.12
N ALA A 460 14.55 -23.43 -24.32
CA ALA A 460 15.45 -23.20 -25.45
C ALA A 460 16.49 -22.10 -25.15
N GLN A 461 16.06 -20.99 -24.54
CA GLN A 461 16.95 -19.89 -24.15
C GLN A 461 17.98 -20.33 -23.09
N ARG A 462 17.57 -21.12 -22.09
CA ARG A 462 18.48 -21.66 -21.06
C ARG A 462 19.55 -22.59 -21.67
N VAL A 463 19.16 -23.47 -22.60
CA VAL A 463 20.09 -24.36 -23.29
C VAL A 463 21.11 -23.55 -24.11
N LEU A 464 20.66 -22.48 -24.78
CA LEU A 464 21.55 -21.61 -25.55
C LEU A 464 22.57 -20.89 -24.65
N VAL A 465 22.13 -20.35 -23.50
CA VAL A 465 23.04 -19.69 -22.54
C VAL A 465 24.06 -20.67 -21.97
N MET A 466 23.66 -21.91 -21.64
CA MET A 466 24.58 -22.95 -21.17
C MET A 466 25.55 -23.46 -22.25
N ALA A 467 25.22 -23.32 -23.53
CA ALA A 467 26.10 -23.72 -24.63
C ALA A 467 27.15 -22.64 -24.98
N LEU A 468 26.90 -21.38 -24.59
CA LEU A 468 27.75 -20.23 -24.92
C LEU A 468 28.64 -19.74 -23.76
N GLY A 469 28.38 -20.17 -22.53
CA GLY A 469 29.19 -19.89 -21.34
C GLY A 469 29.96 -21.11 -20.89
#